data_AF-A0A6J6CGR7-F1
#
_entry.id   AF-A0A6J6CGR7-F1
#
_cell.length_a   1.000
_cell.length_b   1.000
_cell.length_c   1.000
_cell.angle_alpha   90.00
_cell.angle_beta   90.00
_cell.angle_gamma   90.00
#
_symmetry.space_group_name_H-M   'P 1'
#
loop_
_entity.id
_entity.type
_entity.pdbx_description
1 polymer ?
#
loop_
_entity_poly.entity_id
_entity_poly.type
_entity_poly.pdbx_seq_one_letter_code
_entity_poly.pdbx_strand_id
1 'polypeptide(L)'
;MKFGLTRLSTWLVALLAIAGFQLLIYWLDAAGQLPNPMAIHWGITMQPDGFVSVSSFALTGLIIQLALWLPTLAVDLWPKSKIRIRNLLTLVTGIVFWIVTAILFISLFIQIGAAEAATVYFPWPVFVFLLLSIPVLLVFLLSMPEVVVGENVQIRLRGLKIMSFDPEEIVSAFAGVVSARQFGGWGIRVTTRKIGFVPSKGPAVMLNLQDGTEVSIRSKDPKAIVSQIQDLIS
;
A
#
# COMPACT_ATOMS: atom_id res chain seq x y z
N MET A 1 -24.87 -11.35 -7.43
CA MET A 1 -23.52 -10.93 -7.01
C MET A 1 -23.36 -9.44 -7.31
N LYS A 2 -23.69 -8.54 -6.38
CA LYS A 2 -23.51 -7.09 -6.61
C LYS A 2 -22.02 -6.77 -6.44
N PHE A 3 -21.28 -6.71 -7.54
CA PHE A 3 -20.03 -5.95 -7.55
C PHE A 3 -20.43 -4.50 -7.28
N GLY A 4 -20.10 -3.96 -6.11
CA GLY A 4 -20.30 -2.54 -5.86
C GLY A 4 -19.54 -1.77 -6.94
N LEU A 5 -20.21 -0.81 -7.61
CA LEU A 5 -19.63 0.00 -8.69
C LEU A 5 -18.23 0.55 -8.35
N THR A 6 -17.96 0.75 -7.06
CA THR A 6 -16.70 1.26 -6.50
C THR A 6 -15.48 0.33 -6.66
N ARG A 7 -15.65 -1.00 -6.79
CA ARG A 7 -14.50 -1.91 -7.00
C ARG A 7 -14.17 -2.09 -8.47
N LEU A 8 -15.20 -2.17 -9.31
CA LEU A 8 -15.03 -2.27 -10.76
C LEU A 8 -14.33 -1.01 -11.32
N SER A 9 -14.69 0.18 -10.81
CA SER A 9 -14.02 1.42 -11.16
C SER A 9 -12.52 1.39 -10.84
N THR A 10 -12.12 0.82 -9.70
CA THR A 10 -10.70 0.76 -9.30
C THR A 10 -9.85 -0.08 -10.27
N TRP A 11 -10.39 -1.22 -10.73
CA TRP A 11 -9.68 -2.09 -11.68
C TRP A 11 -9.60 -1.49 -13.07
N LEU A 12 -10.70 -0.90 -13.53
CA LEU A 12 -10.76 -0.24 -14.84
C LEU A 12 -9.82 0.96 -14.88
N VAL A 13 -9.76 1.76 -13.81
CA VAL A 13 -8.85 2.91 -13.74
C VAL A 13 -7.38 2.49 -13.85
N ALA A 14 -6.98 1.37 -13.21
CA ALA A 14 -5.62 0.85 -13.35
C ALA A 14 -5.32 0.40 -14.79
N LEU A 15 -6.24 -0.35 -15.43
CA LEU A 15 -6.06 -0.77 -16.82
C LEU A 15 -6.02 0.42 -17.79
N LEU A 16 -6.86 1.44 -17.57
CA LEU A 16 -6.85 2.66 -18.35
C LEU A 16 -5.54 3.44 -18.15
N ALA A 17 -4.98 3.45 -16.95
CA ALA A 17 -3.67 4.06 -16.70
C ALA A 17 -2.54 3.31 -17.42
N ILE A 18 -2.57 1.98 -17.43
CA ILE A 18 -1.59 1.15 -18.18
C ILE A 18 -1.72 1.42 -19.68
N ALA A 19 -2.92 1.30 -20.23
CA ALA A 19 -3.17 1.52 -21.65
C ALA A 19 -2.83 2.97 -22.06
N GLY A 20 -3.24 3.95 -21.25
CA GLY A 20 -2.94 5.36 -21.46
C GLY A 20 -1.45 5.65 -21.43
N PHE A 21 -0.70 5.04 -20.51
CA PHE A 21 0.76 5.16 -20.46
C PHE A 21 1.42 4.62 -21.73
N GLN A 22 1.02 3.42 -22.19
CA GLN A 22 1.56 2.83 -23.42
C GLN A 22 1.24 3.66 -24.65
N LEU A 23 -0.03 4.08 -24.80
CA LEU A 23 -0.46 4.95 -25.89
C LEU A 23 0.30 6.27 -25.90
N LEU A 24 0.52 6.87 -24.72
CA LEU A 24 1.25 8.12 -24.58
C LEU A 24 2.71 7.97 -25.03
N ILE A 25 3.40 6.89 -24.65
CA ILE A 25 4.78 6.64 -25.08
C ILE A 25 4.85 6.59 -26.61
N TYR A 26 4.04 5.73 -27.24
CA TYR A 26 4.10 5.55 -28.69
C TYR A 26 3.66 6.79 -29.46
N TRP A 27 2.70 7.55 -28.92
CA TRP A 27 2.30 8.83 -29.51
C TRP A 27 3.43 9.87 -29.45
N LEU A 28 4.12 9.99 -28.31
CA LEU A 28 5.25 10.91 -28.16
C LEU A 28 6.45 10.49 -29.02
N ASP A 29 6.75 9.20 -29.10
CA ASP A 29 7.80 8.64 -29.96
C ASP A 29 7.53 8.93 -31.44
N ALA A 30 6.30 8.65 -31.90
CA ALA A 30 5.87 8.94 -33.26
C ALA A 30 5.90 10.45 -33.59
N ALA A 31 5.73 11.31 -32.58
CA ALA A 31 5.85 12.76 -32.71
C ALA A 31 7.29 13.28 -32.61
N GLY A 32 8.30 12.40 -32.46
CA GLY A 32 9.71 12.79 -32.29
C GLY A 32 9.98 13.56 -31.00
N GLN A 33 9.13 13.38 -29.98
CA GLN A 33 9.20 14.10 -28.71
C GLN A 33 10.00 13.36 -27.63
N LEU A 34 10.48 12.15 -27.91
CA LEU A 34 11.27 11.37 -26.96
C LEU A 34 12.69 11.13 -27.51
N PRO A 35 13.74 11.26 -26.66
CA PRO A 35 15.06 10.81 -27.04
C PRO A 35 15.08 9.28 -27.14
N ASN A 36 15.86 8.76 -28.09
CA ASN A 36 16.10 7.33 -28.23
C ASN A 36 17.62 7.10 -28.31
N PRO A 37 18.27 6.60 -27.24
CA PRO A 37 17.68 5.96 -26.06
C PRO A 37 17.08 6.94 -25.03
N MET A 38 16.20 6.44 -24.17
CA MET A 38 15.64 7.11 -22.99
C MET A 38 16.45 6.79 -21.74
N ALA A 39 16.59 7.77 -20.85
CA ALA A 39 17.11 7.60 -19.50
C ALA A 39 16.10 6.86 -18.61
N ILE A 40 16.59 5.92 -17.80
CA ILE A 40 15.80 5.15 -16.84
C ILE A 40 16.41 5.11 -15.44
N HIS A 41 17.65 5.55 -15.29
CA HIS A 41 18.33 5.64 -14.02
C HIS A 41 19.09 6.97 -13.95
N TRP A 42 19.06 7.58 -12.77
CA TRP A 42 19.75 8.81 -12.46
C TRP A 42 20.58 8.59 -11.20
N GLY A 43 21.87 8.89 -11.29
CA GLY A 43 22.79 8.77 -10.17
C GLY A 43 22.53 9.81 -9.07
N ILE A 44 23.33 9.80 -8.02
CA ILE A 44 23.24 10.75 -6.89
C ILE A 44 23.40 12.21 -7.34
N THR A 45 24.12 12.44 -8.44
CA THR A 45 24.30 13.75 -9.07
C THR A 45 23.10 14.21 -9.90
N MET A 46 22.02 13.42 -9.93
CA MET A 46 20.84 13.62 -10.78
C MET A 46 21.12 13.56 -12.28
N GLN A 47 22.30 13.10 -12.69
CA GLN A 47 22.61 12.84 -14.08
C GLN A 47 22.16 11.43 -14.50
N PRO A 48 21.64 11.29 -15.73
CA PRO A 48 21.38 9.99 -16.34
C PRO A 48 22.65 9.14 -16.44
N ASP A 49 22.58 7.90 -16.00
CA ASP A 49 23.66 6.91 -16.08
C ASP A 49 23.17 5.52 -16.51
N GLY A 50 21.87 5.37 -16.82
CA GLY A 50 21.28 4.17 -17.38
C GLY A 50 20.24 4.49 -18.46
N PHE A 51 20.34 3.79 -19.60
CA PHE A 51 19.55 4.10 -20.79
C PHE A 51 19.00 2.83 -21.46
N VAL A 52 17.83 2.94 -22.08
CA VAL A 52 17.21 1.88 -22.89
C VAL A 52 16.50 2.49 -24.10
N SER A 53 16.20 1.69 -25.13
CA SER A 53 15.35 2.18 -26.23
C SER A 53 13.94 2.53 -25.74
N VAL A 54 13.22 3.37 -26.50
CA VAL A 54 11.81 3.68 -26.24
C VAL A 54 10.94 2.41 -26.17
N SER A 55 11.18 1.45 -27.08
CA SER A 55 10.47 0.17 -27.10
C SER A 55 10.75 -0.69 -25.87
N SER A 56 12.00 -0.72 -25.39
CA SER A 56 12.36 -1.41 -24.15
C SER A 56 11.75 -0.72 -22.94
N PHE A 57 11.73 0.62 -22.88
CA PHE A 57 11.06 1.36 -21.82
C PHE A 57 9.55 1.04 -21.76
N ALA A 58 8.87 1.06 -22.91
CA ALA A 58 7.46 0.72 -23.03
C ALA A 58 7.16 -0.71 -22.53
N LEU A 59 7.94 -1.69 -23.02
CA LEU A 59 7.77 -3.10 -22.66
C LEU A 59 8.05 -3.36 -21.18
N THR A 60 9.15 -2.83 -20.64
CA THR A 60 9.49 -2.98 -19.22
C THR A 60 8.43 -2.32 -18.34
N GLY A 61 7.97 -1.12 -18.70
CA GLY A 61 6.87 -0.44 -18.00
C GLY A 61 5.58 -1.28 -17.99
N LEU A 62 5.20 -1.85 -19.14
CA LEU A 62 4.03 -2.74 -19.25
C LEU A 62 4.17 -3.96 -18.33
N ILE A 63 5.32 -4.65 -18.39
CA ILE A 63 5.58 -5.84 -17.58
C ILE A 63 5.49 -5.50 -16.09
N ILE A 64 6.15 -4.42 -15.64
CA ILE A 64 6.12 -4.00 -14.24
C ILE A 64 4.70 -3.69 -13.80
N GLN A 65 3.95 -2.90 -14.58
CA GLN A 65 2.58 -2.52 -14.23
C GLN A 65 1.66 -3.74 -14.16
N LEU A 66 1.74 -4.67 -15.11
CA LEU A 66 0.97 -5.91 -15.09
C LEU A 66 1.37 -6.81 -13.91
N ALA A 67 2.66 -6.94 -13.63
CA ALA A 67 3.17 -7.71 -12.51
C ALA A 67 2.70 -7.19 -11.14
N LEU A 68 2.45 -5.88 -11.02
CA LEU A 68 1.89 -5.26 -9.80
C LEU A 68 0.35 -5.30 -9.78
N TRP A 69 -0.29 -5.14 -10.93
CA TRP A 69 -1.75 -5.13 -11.04
C TRP A 69 -2.38 -6.51 -10.83
N LEU A 70 -1.80 -7.58 -11.42
CA LEU A 70 -2.36 -8.93 -11.35
C LEU A 70 -2.48 -9.48 -9.90
N PRO A 71 -1.48 -9.35 -9.01
CA PRO A 71 -1.62 -9.75 -7.61
C PRO A 71 -2.71 -8.96 -6.89
N THR A 72 -2.84 -7.66 -7.18
CA THR A 72 -3.86 -6.79 -6.58
C THR A 72 -5.27 -7.28 -6.95
N LEU A 73 -5.47 -7.67 -8.22
CA LEU A 73 -6.69 -8.30 -8.70
C LEU A 73 -6.93 -9.67 -8.04
N ALA A 74 -5.90 -10.52 -7.97
CA ALA A 74 -5.99 -11.84 -7.35
C ALA A 74 -6.41 -11.77 -5.88
N VAL A 75 -5.87 -10.80 -5.13
CA VAL A 75 -6.29 -10.53 -3.75
C VAL A 75 -7.77 -10.15 -3.69
N ASP A 76 -8.27 -9.30 -4.58
CA ASP A 76 -9.68 -8.88 -4.55
C ASP A 76 -10.67 -10.01 -4.86
N LEU A 77 -10.24 -10.98 -5.68
CA LEU A 77 -10.97 -12.20 -5.99
C LEU A 77 -10.92 -13.24 -4.85
N TRP A 78 -10.11 -13.02 -3.80
CA TRP A 78 -10.01 -13.91 -2.64
C TRP A 78 -11.36 -14.03 -1.89
N PRO A 79 -11.69 -15.22 -1.33
CA PRO A 79 -12.88 -15.47 -0.53
C PRO A 79 -13.32 -14.33 0.41
N LYS A 80 -14.60 -13.97 0.35
CA LYS A 80 -15.21 -12.88 1.13
C LYS A 80 -15.16 -13.09 2.64
N SER A 81 -14.99 -14.33 3.10
CA SER A 81 -14.80 -14.67 4.51
C SER A 81 -13.57 -14.00 5.15
N LYS A 82 -12.66 -13.44 4.34
CA LYS A 82 -11.45 -12.74 4.82
C LYS A 82 -11.40 -11.28 4.35
N ILE A 83 -12.56 -10.61 4.31
CA ILE A 83 -12.74 -9.25 3.77
C ILE A 83 -11.74 -8.23 4.35
N ARG A 84 -11.39 -8.32 5.64
CA ARG A 84 -10.45 -7.39 6.30
C ARG A 84 -9.04 -7.50 5.75
N ILE A 85 -8.52 -8.73 5.73
CA ILE A 85 -7.21 -9.06 5.18
C ILE A 85 -7.16 -8.68 3.71
N ARG A 86 -8.21 -9.02 2.97
CA ARG A 86 -8.36 -8.67 1.57
C ARG A 86 -8.26 -7.16 1.33
N ASN A 87 -9.06 -6.37 2.04
CA ASN A 87 -9.06 -4.91 1.89
C ASN A 87 -7.69 -4.30 2.23
N LEU A 88 -7.04 -4.79 3.28
CA LEU A 88 -5.71 -4.33 3.66
C LEU A 88 -4.66 -4.68 2.60
N LEU A 89 -4.65 -5.91 2.10
CA LEU A 89 -3.73 -6.33 1.05
C LEU A 89 -3.98 -5.57 -0.27
N THR A 90 -5.24 -5.37 -0.66
CA THR A 90 -5.61 -4.55 -1.82
C THR A 90 -5.15 -3.10 -1.66
N LEU A 91 -5.28 -2.51 -0.46
CA LEU A 91 -4.79 -1.16 -0.19
C LEU A 91 -3.27 -1.08 -0.35
N VAL A 92 -2.53 -1.99 0.28
CA VAL A 92 -1.05 -2.00 0.23
C VAL A 92 -0.55 -2.21 -1.19
N THR A 93 -1.05 -3.23 -1.88
CA THR A 93 -0.65 -3.54 -3.26
C THR A 93 -1.07 -2.44 -4.24
N GLY A 94 -2.24 -1.83 -4.03
CA GLY A 94 -2.70 -0.68 -4.80
C GLY A 94 -1.83 0.57 -4.61
N ILE A 95 -1.41 0.89 -3.38
CA ILE A 95 -0.47 1.99 -3.12
C ILE A 95 0.85 1.77 -3.86
N VAL A 96 1.40 0.55 -3.79
CA VAL A 96 2.65 0.20 -4.49
C VAL A 96 2.48 0.36 -6.01
N PHE A 97 1.38 -0.16 -6.58
CA PHE A 97 1.07 -0.01 -8.00
C PHE A 97 1.04 1.47 -8.43
N TRP A 98 0.34 2.32 -7.67
CA TRP A 98 0.20 3.73 -8.02
C TRP A 98 1.48 4.54 -7.85
N ILE A 99 2.30 4.23 -6.82
CA ILE A 99 3.62 4.84 -6.65
C ILE A 99 4.52 4.50 -7.84
N VAL A 100 4.61 3.23 -8.21
CA VAL A 100 5.45 2.79 -9.34
C VAL A 100 4.95 3.38 -10.66
N THR A 101 3.62 3.41 -10.86
CA THR A 101 3.01 4.04 -12.03
C THR A 101 3.36 5.53 -12.10
N ALA A 102 3.25 6.27 -10.99
CA ALA A 102 3.62 7.67 -10.93
C ALA A 102 5.11 7.88 -11.28
N ILE A 103 6.01 7.05 -10.76
CA ILE A 103 7.44 7.10 -11.10
C ILE A 103 7.66 6.89 -12.61
N LEU A 104 7.00 5.90 -13.21
CA LEU A 104 7.08 5.66 -14.66
C LEU A 104 6.59 6.86 -15.49
N PHE A 105 5.48 7.48 -15.10
CA PHE A 105 4.97 8.70 -15.74
C PHE A 105 5.93 9.87 -15.58
N ILE A 106 6.48 10.09 -14.38
CA ILE A 106 7.47 11.13 -14.13
C ILE A 106 8.70 10.92 -15.02
N SER A 107 9.25 9.70 -15.06
CA SER A 107 10.41 9.36 -15.89
C SER A 107 10.15 9.61 -17.38
N LEU A 108 8.92 9.38 -17.85
CA LEU A 108 8.51 9.73 -19.21
C LEU A 108 8.43 11.26 -19.40
N PHE A 109 7.72 11.96 -18.52
CA PHE A 109 7.42 13.39 -18.67
C PHE A 109 8.67 14.28 -18.66
N ILE A 110 9.67 13.97 -17.83
CA ILE A 110 10.89 14.78 -17.75
C ILE A 110 11.74 14.70 -19.02
N GLN A 111 11.50 13.72 -19.89
CA GLN A 111 12.26 13.50 -21.13
C GLN A 111 11.58 14.09 -22.37
N ILE A 112 10.35 14.61 -22.25
CA ILE A 112 9.60 15.14 -23.38
C ILE A 112 10.31 16.38 -23.96
N GLY A 113 10.53 16.37 -25.27
CA GLY A 113 11.19 17.44 -26.02
C GLY A 113 12.71 17.48 -25.85
N ALA A 114 13.30 16.55 -25.10
CA ALA A 114 14.75 16.45 -24.96
C ALA A 114 15.36 15.90 -26.25
N ALA A 115 16.39 16.59 -26.76
CA ALA A 115 17.15 16.12 -27.92
C ALA A 115 17.99 14.87 -27.58
N GLU A 116 18.56 14.83 -26.37
CA GLU A 116 19.42 13.74 -25.90
C GLU A 116 19.09 13.39 -24.45
N ALA A 117 18.88 12.10 -24.18
CA ALA A 117 18.56 11.63 -22.83
C ALA A 117 19.64 11.97 -21.80
N ALA A 118 20.92 12.04 -22.18
CA ALA A 118 22.03 12.37 -21.30
C ALA A 118 21.94 13.78 -20.68
N THR A 119 21.15 14.67 -21.28
CA THR A 119 20.94 16.05 -20.82
C THR A 119 19.75 16.19 -19.86
N VAL A 120 18.99 15.12 -19.63
CA VAL A 120 17.76 15.16 -18.83
C VAL A 120 18.08 14.94 -17.36
N TYR A 121 18.13 16.02 -16.58
CA TYR A 121 18.32 15.92 -15.13
C TYR A 121 17.02 15.53 -14.43
N PHE A 122 17.12 14.68 -13.41
CA PHE A 122 15.97 14.40 -12.57
C PHE A 122 15.64 15.62 -11.70
N PRO A 123 14.37 16.11 -11.66
CA PRO A 123 14.03 17.29 -10.88
C PRO A 123 14.24 17.05 -9.38
N TRP A 124 15.14 17.82 -8.76
CA TRP A 124 15.47 17.69 -7.34
C TRP A 124 14.26 17.72 -6.39
N PRO A 125 13.25 18.60 -6.57
CA PRO A 125 12.06 18.58 -5.71
C PRO A 125 11.28 17.26 -5.79
N VAL A 126 11.21 16.65 -6.98
CA VAL A 126 10.53 15.36 -7.17
C VAL A 126 11.34 14.24 -6.53
N PHE A 127 12.67 14.27 -6.66
CA PHE A 127 13.55 13.30 -6.01
C PHE A 127 13.40 13.33 -4.49
N VAL A 128 13.45 14.53 -3.89
CA VAL A 128 13.27 14.71 -2.45
C VAL A 128 11.88 14.24 -2.01
N PHE A 129 10.84 14.55 -2.78
CA PHE A 129 9.49 14.08 -2.49
C PHE A 129 9.40 12.54 -2.48
N LEU A 130 9.94 11.88 -3.51
CA LEU A 130 9.99 10.42 -3.58
C LEU A 130 10.82 9.82 -2.43
N LEU A 131 12.00 10.39 -2.16
CA LEU A 131 12.88 9.94 -1.09
C LEU A 131 12.25 10.07 0.29
N LEU A 132 11.51 11.16 0.56
CA LEU A 132 10.82 11.39 1.83
C LEU A 132 9.50 10.63 1.94
N SER A 133 8.87 10.25 0.82
CA SER A 133 7.60 9.50 0.83
C SER A 133 7.74 8.14 1.52
N ILE A 134 8.87 7.45 1.33
CA ILE A 134 9.14 6.15 1.95
C ILE A 134 9.27 6.25 3.49
N PRO A 135 10.16 7.07 4.08
CA PRO A 135 10.26 7.19 5.52
C PRO A 135 8.99 7.77 6.15
N VAL A 136 8.28 8.69 5.48
CA VAL A 136 6.98 9.17 5.95
C VAL A 136 5.96 8.03 5.98
N LEU A 137 5.90 7.21 4.93
CA LEU A 137 5.02 6.03 4.89
C LEU A 137 5.42 5.00 5.96
N LEU A 138 6.71 4.76 6.17
CA LEU A 138 7.21 3.87 7.22
C LEU A 138 6.85 4.39 8.62
N VAL A 139 7.07 5.67 8.89
CA VAL A 139 6.67 6.30 10.17
C VAL A 139 5.15 6.18 10.35
N PHE A 140 4.37 6.40 9.30
CA PHE A 140 2.93 6.21 9.34
C PHE A 140 2.55 4.75 9.67
N LEU A 141 3.09 3.77 8.94
CA LEU A 141 2.80 2.33 9.11
C LEU A 141 3.30 1.76 10.45
N LEU A 142 4.41 2.27 10.98
CA LEU A 142 5.01 1.86 12.24
C LEU A 142 4.53 2.69 13.44
N SER A 143 3.67 3.68 13.21
CA SER A 143 3.05 4.44 14.29
C SER A 143 2.20 3.53 15.17
N MET A 144 2.14 3.84 16.47
CA MET A 144 1.28 3.10 17.38
C MET A 144 -0.19 3.24 16.95
N PRO A 145 -0.91 2.13 16.74
CA PRO A 145 -2.32 2.18 16.42
C PRO A 145 -3.13 2.64 17.64
N GLU A 146 -4.31 3.19 17.36
CA GLU A 146 -5.29 3.57 18.35
C GLU A 146 -6.49 2.62 18.27
N VAL A 147 -6.96 2.15 19.43
CA VAL A 147 -8.19 1.36 19.53
C VAL A 147 -9.27 2.26 20.08
N VAL A 148 -10.30 2.50 19.28
CA VAL A 148 -11.45 3.34 19.65
C VAL A 148 -12.66 2.43 19.81
N VAL A 149 -13.29 2.48 20.98
CA VAL A 149 -14.51 1.73 21.30
C VAL A 149 -15.69 2.69 21.19
N GLY A 150 -16.67 2.35 20.35
CA GLY A 150 -17.94 3.05 20.19
C GLY A 150 -19.03 2.02 19.96
N GLU A 151 -19.89 2.21 18.95
CA GLU A 151 -20.83 1.14 18.51
C GLU A 151 -20.07 -0.12 18.06
N ASN A 152 -18.90 0.07 17.47
CA ASN A 152 -18.00 -0.99 17.00
C ASN A 152 -16.59 -0.74 17.54
N VAL A 153 -15.77 -1.79 17.63
CA VAL A 153 -14.35 -1.66 17.98
C VAL A 153 -13.56 -1.31 16.72
N GLN A 154 -12.92 -0.14 16.71
CA GLN A 154 -12.19 0.37 15.55
C GLN A 154 -10.69 0.41 15.83
N ILE A 155 -9.90 -0.04 14.86
CA ILE A 155 -8.46 0.20 14.82
C ILE A 155 -8.21 1.38 13.90
N ARG A 156 -7.55 2.42 14.43
CA ARG A 156 -7.15 3.61 13.70
C ARG A 156 -5.64 3.73 13.66
N LEU A 157 -5.12 4.23 12.54
CA LEU A 157 -3.73 4.59 12.38
C LEU A 157 -3.67 6.07 12.00
N ARG A 158 -3.16 6.90 12.90
CA ARG A 158 -3.12 8.37 12.72
C ARG A 158 -4.49 8.96 12.33
N GLY A 159 -5.56 8.52 12.99
CA GLY A 159 -6.94 8.97 12.74
C GLY A 159 -7.65 8.26 11.58
N LEU A 160 -6.93 7.56 10.71
CA LEU A 160 -7.55 6.81 9.61
C LEU A 160 -8.02 5.43 10.09
N LYS A 161 -9.29 5.12 9.83
CA LYS A 161 -9.88 3.81 10.15
C LYS A 161 -9.29 2.74 9.23
N ILE A 162 -8.51 1.82 9.80
CA ILE A 162 -7.91 0.69 9.06
C ILE A 162 -8.68 -0.61 9.26
N MET A 163 -9.37 -0.77 10.39
CA MET A 163 -10.17 -1.96 10.68
C MET A 163 -11.33 -1.64 11.63
N SER A 164 -12.39 -2.45 11.55
CA SER A 164 -13.58 -2.40 12.40
C SER A 164 -13.99 -3.82 12.73
N PHE A 165 -14.41 -4.05 13.96
CA PHE A 165 -15.00 -5.29 14.45
C PHE A 165 -16.35 -4.95 15.05
N ASP A 166 -17.37 -5.71 14.64
CA ASP A 166 -18.70 -5.57 15.23
C ASP A 166 -18.71 -6.34 16.57
N PRO A 167 -19.43 -5.87 17.60
CA PRO A 167 -19.40 -6.47 18.94
C PRO A 167 -19.72 -7.97 18.92
N GLU A 168 -20.69 -8.37 18.09
CA GLU A 168 -21.12 -9.76 17.92
C GLU A 168 -19.96 -10.67 17.49
N GLU A 169 -19.02 -10.18 16.70
CA GLU A 169 -17.89 -10.97 16.22
C GLU A 169 -16.83 -11.26 17.29
N ILE A 170 -16.84 -10.50 18.40
CA ILE A 170 -15.81 -10.56 19.44
C ILE A 170 -16.26 -11.56 20.51
N VAL A 171 -15.55 -12.68 20.60
CA VAL A 171 -15.81 -13.72 21.61
C VAL A 171 -15.19 -13.34 22.95
N SER A 172 -14.00 -12.73 22.93
CA SER A 172 -13.34 -12.28 24.15
C SER A 172 -12.31 -11.19 23.86
N ALA A 173 -12.10 -10.33 24.86
CA ALA A 173 -11.06 -9.31 24.87
C ALA A 173 -10.25 -9.39 26.18
N PHE A 174 -8.92 -9.28 26.08
CA PHE A 174 -8.03 -9.29 27.24
C PHE A 174 -6.77 -8.44 27.01
N ALA A 175 -6.15 -8.00 28.10
CA ALA A 175 -4.91 -7.25 28.07
C ALA A 175 -3.71 -8.20 28.18
N GLY A 176 -2.69 -7.99 27.35
CA GLY A 176 -1.49 -8.80 27.33
C GLY A 176 -0.23 -8.02 27.00
N VAL A 177 0.90 -8.71 26.90
CA VAL A 177 2.16 -8.15 26.40
C VAL A 177 2.56 -8.91 25.15
N VAL A 178 2.79 -8.16 24.09
CA VAL A 178 3.17 -8.70 22.78
C VAL A 178 4.51 -8.12 22.35
N SER A 179 5.22 -8.84 21.48
CA SER A 179 6.49 -8.39 20.92
C SER A 179 6.55 -8.61 19.42
N ALA A 180 7.25 -7.72 18.72
CA ALA A 180 7.40 -7.80 17.27
C ALA A 180 7.99 -9.14 16.79
N ARG A 181 8.81 -9.80 17.62
CA ARG A 181 9.40 -11.12 17.34
C ARG A 181 8.34 -12.23 17.19
N GLN A 182 7.25 -12.18 17.96
CA GLN A 182 6.12 -13.12 17.81
C GLN A 182 5.41 -12.97 16.45
N PHE A 183 5.62 -11.82 15.80
CA PHE A 183 5.03 -11.44 14.53
C PHE A 183 6.06 -11.38 13.39
N GLY A 184 7.18 -12.10 13.50
CA GLY A 184 8.17 -12.19 12.42
C GLY A 184 9.20 -11.05 12.38
N GLY A 185 9.37 -10.32 13.49
CA GLY A 185 10.43 -9.32 13.67
C GLY A 185 10.00 -7.89 13.38
N TRP A 186 9.11 -7.69 12.41
CA TRP A 186 8.63 -6.36 11.98
C TRP A 186 7.41 -5.86 12.75
N GLY A 187 6.79 -6.72 13.57
CA GLY A 187 5.64 -6.31 14.37
C GLY A 187 4.32 -6.22 13.63
N ILE A 188 4.33 -6.37 12.32
CA ILE A 188 3.13 -6.44 11.49
C ILE A 188 3.01 -7.87 10.97
N ARG A 189 1.87 -8.51 11.24
CA ARG A 189 1.56 -9.82 10.65
C ARG A 189 0.10 -9.91 10.33
N VAL A 190 -0.20 -10.41 9.14
CA VAL A 190 -1.56 -10.62 8.68
C VAL A 190 -1.62 -12.03 8.12
N THR A 191 -2.25 -12.94 8.85
CA THR A 191 -2.55 -14.29 8.40
C THR A 191 -4.05 -14.56 8.57
N THR A 192 -4.51 -15.68 8.01
CA THR A 192 -5.91 -16.12 8.16
C THR A 192 -6.35 -16.37 9.59
N ARG A 193 -5.40 -16.51 10.53
CA ARG A 193 -5.65 -16.81 11.97
C ARG A 193 -5.10 -15.76 12.92
N LYS A 194 -4.16 -14.90 12.49
CA LYS A 194 -3.52 -13.90 13.37
C LYS A 194 -3.36 -12.57 12.65
N ILE A 195 -3.85 -11.51 13.28
CA ILE A 195 -3.66 -10.12 12.84
C ILE A 195 -2.92 -9.39 13.95
N GLY A 196 -1.75 -8.84 13.66
CA GLY A 196 -0.91 -8.15 14.62
C GLY A 196 -0.48 -6.78 14.11
N PHE A 197 -0.75 -5.73 14.89
CA PHE A 197 -0.17 -4.39 14.74
C PHE A 197 0.64 -4.06 15.99
N VAL A 198 1.90 -4.49 15.98
CA VAL A 198 2.81 -4.53 17.13
C VAL A 198 4.16 -3.90 16.76
N PRO A 199 4.22 -2.59 16.46
CA PRO A 199 5.45 -1.93 15.98
C PRO A 199 6.63 -2.01 16.97
N SER A 200 6.34 -2.23 18.25
CA SER A 200 7.33 -2.43 19.30
C SER A 200 6.79 -3.35 20.40
N LYS A 201 7.68 -3.91 21.22
CA LYS A 201 7.29 -4.71 22.40
C LYS A 201 6.50 -3.86 23.40
N GLY A 202 5.47 -4.45 24.00
CA GLY A 202 4.79 -3.88 25.17
C GLY A 202 3.31 -4.23 25.28
N PRO A 203 2.55 -3.49 26.12
CA PRO A 203 1.14 -3.77 26.41
C PRO A 203 0.22 -3.76 25.18
N ALA A 204 -0.74 -4.67 25.09
CA ALA A 204 -1.65 -4.76 23.96
C ALA A 204 -3.05 -5.20 24.36
N VAL A 205 -4.00 -4.79 23.53
CA VAL A 205 -5.35 -5.32 23.50
C VAL A 205 -5.33 -6.55 22.59
N MET A 206 -5.85 -7.66 23.10
CA MET A 206 -5.96 -8.92 22.37
C MET A 206 -7.43 -9.28 22.24
N LEU A 207 -7.87 -9.60 21.02
CA LEU A 207 -9.22 -10.01 20.70
C LEU A 207 -9.21 -11.41 20.13
N ASN A 208 -10.18 -12.22 20.53
CA ASN A 208 -10.51 -13.48 19.85
C ASN A 208 -11.84 -13.30 19.13
N LEU A 209 -11.85 -13.58 17.84
CA LEU A 209 -13.05 -13.47 17.01
C LEU A 209 -13.76 -14.82 16.86
N GLN A 210 -15.06 -14.79 16.53
CA GLN A 210 -15.86 -15.98 16.29
C GLN A 210 -15.27 -16.91 15.22
N ASP A 211 -14.59 -16.35 14.21
CA ASP A 211 -13.96 -17.13 13.13
C ASP A 211 -12.60 -17.75 13.51
N GLY A 212 -12.22 -17.67 14.79
CA GLY A 212 -10.95 -18.16 15.34
C GLY A 212 -9.75 -17.27 15.05
N THR A 213 -9.95 -16.06 14.50
CA THR A 213 -8.86 -15.10 14.29
C THR A 213 -8.48 -14.43 15.61
N GLU A 214 -7.20 -14.44 15.94
CA GLU A 214 -6.61 -13.67 17.03
C GLU A 214 -6.15 -12.31 16.51
N VAL A 215 -6.57 -11.22 17.17
CA VAL A 215 -6.13 -9.85 16.83
C VAL A 215 -5.33 -9.29 18.01
N SER A 216 -4.15 -8.75 17.74
CA SER A 216 -3.26 -8.18 18.75
C SER A 216 -2.84 -6.77 18.36
N ILE A 217 -3.17 -5.78 19.20
CA ILE A 217 -3.00 -4.37 18.89
C ILE A 217 -2.25 -3.70 20.04
N ARG A 218 -1.10 -3.07 19.75
CA ARG A 218 -0.38 -2.31 20.79
C ARG A 218 -1.22 -1.15 21.29
N SER A 219 -1.26 -0.98 22.61
CA SER A 219 -1.94 0.12 23.28
C SER A 219 -1.12 0.65 24.45
N LYS A 220 -1.35 1.91 24.81
CA LYS A 220 -0.78 2.52 26.03
C LYS A 220 -1.54 2.06 27.27
N ASP A 221 -2.86 1.93 27.18
CA ASP A 221 -3.73 1.49 28.27
C ASP A 221 -4.66 0.37 27.80
N PRO A 222 -4.16 -0.87 27.70
CA PRO A 222 -4.99 -1.97 27.24
C PRO A 222 -6.06 -2.38 28.26
N LYS A 223 -5.90 -2.07 29.55
CA LYS A 223 -6.86 -2.48 30.58
C LYS A 223 -8.16 -1.68 30.48
N ALA A 224 -8.06 -0.36 30.38
CA ALA A 224 -9.23 0.49 30.21
C ALA A 224 -10.00 0.14 28.92
N ILE A 225 -9.27 -0.09 27.82
CA ILE A 225 -9.87 -0.44 26.53
C ILE A 225 -10.57 -1.80 26.60
N VAL A 226 -9.95 -2.81 27.23
CA VAL A 226 -10.56 -4.14 27.37
C VAL A 226 -11.85 -4.07 28.20
N SER A 227 -11.89 -3.27 29.26
CA SER A 227 -13.11 -3.06 30.05
C SER A 227 -14.24 -2.53 29.17
N GLN A 228 -13.97 -1.47 28.38
CA GLN A 228 -14.96 -0.89 27.47
C GLN A 228 -15.45 -1.90 26.42
N ILE A 229 -14.56 -2.77 25.92
CA ILE A 229 -14.95 -3.81 24.95
C ILE A 229 -15.80 -4.88 25.63
N GLN A 230 -15.48 -5.26 26.87
CA GLN A 230 -16.27 -6.22 27.64
C GLN A 230 -17.68 -5.70 27.92
N ASP A 231 -17.82 -4.43 28.29
CA ASP A 231 -19.12 -3.77 28.47
C ASP A 231 -19.93 -3.66 27.17
N LEU A 232 -19.24 -3.62 26.02
CA LEU A 232 -19.88 -3.53 24.70
C LEU A 232 -20.40 -4.89 24.20
N ILE A 233 -19.80 -5.99 24.63
CA ILE A 233 -20.16 -7.36 24.19
C ILE A 233 -21.03 -8.12 25.19
N SER A 234 -21.24 -7.57 26.39
CA SER A 234 -22.13 -8.12 27.43
C SER A 234 -23.59 -7.84 27.15
#